data_AF-M0B1S0-F1
#
_entry.id   AF-M0B1S0-F1
#
_cell.length_a   1.000
_cell.length_b   1.000
_cell.length_c   1.000
_cell.angle_alpha   90.00
_cell.angle_beta   90.00
_cell.angle_gamma   90.00
#
_symmetry.space_group_name_H-M   'P 1'
#
loop_
_entity.id
_entity.type
_entity.pdbx_description
1 polymer ?
#
loop_
_entity_poly.entity_id
_entity_poly.type
_entity_poly.pdbx_seq_one_letter_code
_entity_poly.pdbx_strand_id
1 'polypeptide(L)'
;MSDDSGSEPTLSVDEFVEYCRTQAGLLSGHVETMREEADDLLDDIDADMAEIRSRLEAKSSGVNGTKTPSPTGATGAAGPNATDTDLEEIEALENDVEEKQFLVEAKQTRMAAFQQLAADYTELGAELQSDVTDGQEALERVIHFEADRDAPVYFEDRQTVYEAAAASSSGEPADGNGVTGGDERPDENG
;
A
#
# COMPACT_ATOMS: atom_id res chain seq x y z
N MET A 1 37.49 -1.76 42.15
CA MET A 1 36.42 -2.71 42.47
C MET A 1 35.22 -2.19 41.69
N SER A 2 35.01 -2.60 40.43
CA SER A 2 34.41 -3.88 39.99
C SER A 2 33.09 -4.07 40.73
N ASP A 3 31.90 -4.05 40.14
CA ASP A 3 31.44 -4.53 38.84
C ASP A 3 29.97 -4.00 38.70
N ASP A 4 29.60 -3.35 37.58
CA ASP A 4 28.19 -3.24 37.16
C ASP A 4 28.16 -2.94 35.66
N SER A 5 28.59 -3.91 34.87
CA SER A 5 28.44 -3.93 33.43
C SER A 5 27.97 -5.34 33.09
N GLY A 6 26.66 -5.54 32.95
CA GLY A 6 26.18 -6.87 32.54
C GLY A 6 24.72 -7.24 32.78
N SER A 7 23.80 -6.33 33.13
CA SER A 7 22.39 -6.63 32.85
C SER A 7 22.18 -6.37 31.37
N GLU A 8 22.24 -7.43 30.55
CA GLU A 8 21.71 -7.32 29.18
C GLU A 8 20.29 -6.76 29.27
N PRO A 9 19.90 -5.82 28.41
CA PRO A 9 18.55 -5.27 28.43
C PRO A 9 17.58 -6.43 28.26
N THR A 10 16.90 -6.80 29.35
CA THR A 10 15.88 -7.83 29.34
C THR A 10 14.68 -7.26 28.59
N LEU A 11 14.27 -7.94 27.53
CA LEU A 11 13.09 -7.57 26.74
C LEU A 11 11.87 -7.45 27.66
N SER A 12 11.08 -6.39 27.51
CA SER A 12 9.87 -6.17 28.29
C SER A 12 8.62 -6.54 27.52
N VAL A 13 7.68 -7.24 28.17
CA VAL A 13 6.34 -7.51 27.60
C VAL A 13 5.61 -6.19 27.30
N ASP A 14 5.72 -5.19 28.18
CA ASP A 14 5.08 -3.89 28.00
C ASP A 14 5.56 -3.18 26.71
N GLU A 15 6.82 -3.37 26.32
CA GLU A 15 7.36 -2.80 25.07
C GLU A 15 6.69 -3.43 23.84
N PHE A 16 6.42 -4.73 23.86
CA PHE A 16 5.71 -5.41 22.78
C PHE A 16 4.21 -5.08 22.75
N VAL A 17 3.60 -4.84 23.90
CA VAL A 17 2.21 -4.35 23.96
C VAL A 17 2.12 -2.95 23.35
N GLU A 18 3.03 -2.04 23.71
CA GLU A 18 3.12 -0.70 23.11
C GLU A 18 3.46 -0.74 21.62
N TYR A 19 4.33 -1.67 21.21
CA TYR A 19 4.59 -1.94 19.80
C TYR A 19 3.30 -2.30 19.05
N CYS A 20 2.52 -3.27 19.54
CA CYS A 20 1.26 -3.68 18.93
C CYS A 20 0.27 -2.51 18.81
N ARG A 21 0.14 -1.69 19.87
CA ARG A 21 -0.70 -0.48 19.86
C ARG A 21 -0.24 0.52 18.81
N THR A 22 1.07 0.71 18.69
CA THR A 22 1.68 1.61 17.70
C THR A 22 1.41 1.11 16.28
N GLN A 23 1.58 -0.20 16.02
CA GLN A 23 1.29 -0.79 14.71
C GLN A 23 -0.18 -0.61 14.33
N ALA A 24 -1.11 -0.92 15.25
CA ALA A 24 -2.54 -0.75 15.04
C ALA A 24 -2.93 0.71 14.77
N GLY A 25 -2.35 1.66 15.50
CA GLY A 25 -2.58 3.09 15.29
C GLY A 25 -2.09 3.56 13.90
N LEU A 26 -0.93 3.10 13.47
CA LEU A 26 -0.38 3.45 12.16
C LEU A 26 -1.20 2.88 11.00
N LEU A 27 -1.66 1.62 11.12
CA LEU A 27 -2.57 1.01 10.15
C LEU A 27 -3.90 1.78 10.07
N SER A 28 -4.43 2.19 11.21
CA SER A 28 -5.65 3.00 11.27
C SER A 28 -5.48 4.35 10.58
N GLY A 29 -4.32 5.00 10.77
CA GLY A 29 -3.98 6.23 10.04
C GLY A 29 -3.91 6.04 8.52
N HIS A 30 -3.32 4.93 8.05
CA HIS A 30 -3.33 4.62 6.60
C HIS A 30 -4.73 4.39 6.05
N VAL A 31 -5.62 3.79 6.84
CA VAL A 31 -7.05 3.63 6.47
C VAL A 31 -7.75 4.97 6.35
N GLU A 32 -7.45 5.92 7.25
CA GLU A 32 -7.99 7.28 7.18
C GLU A 32 -7.54 7.98 5.89
N THR A 33 -6.25 7.92 5.55
CA THR A 33 -5.74 8.47 4.28
C THR A 33 -6.38 7.80 3.07
N MET A 34 -6.45 6.47 3.04
CA MET A 34 -7.10 5.75 1.93
C MET A 34 -8.59 6.07 1.79
N ARG A 35 -9.28 6.40 2.90
CA ARG A 35 -10.67 6.83 2.87
C ARG A 35 -10.82 8.19 2.20
N GLU A 36 -10.01 9.17 2.59
CA GLU A 36 -9.99 10.49 1.96
C GLU A 36 -9.71 10.38 0.45
N GLU A 37 -8.70 9.59 0.07
CA GLU A 37 -8.39 9.34 -1.35
C GLU A 37 -9.53 8.63 -2.11
N ALA A 38 -10.27 7.73 -1.44
CA ALA A 38 -11.41 7.06 -2.07
C ALA A 38 -12.60 8.02 -2.24
N ASP A 39 -12.83 8.91 -1.27
CA ASP A 39 -13.86 9.95 -1.36
C ASP A 39 -13.54 10.95 -2.49
N ASP A 40 -12.29 11.39 -2.61
CA ASP A 40 -11.84 12.25 -3.71
C ASP A 40 -12.06 11.57 -5.09
N LEU A 41 -11.76 10.27 -5.21
CA LEU A 41 -12.02 9.52 -6.43
C LEU A 41 -13.52 9.41 -6.76
N LEU A 42 -14.37 9.29 -5.76
CA LEU A 42 -15.82 9.25 -5.96
C LEU A 42 -16.37 10.59 -6.44
N ASP A 43 -15.87 11.71 -5.88
CA ASP A 43 -16.22 13.06 -6.32
C ASP A 43 -15.79 13.29 -7.79
N ASP A 44 -14.61 12.82 -8.18
CA ASP A 44 -14.13 12.86 -9.56
C ASP A 44 -15.02 12.03 -10.51
N ILE A 45 -15.41 10.82 -10.12
CA ILE A 45 -16.34 9.98 -10.90
C ILE A 45 -17.67 10.70 -11.13
N ASP A 46 -18.23 11.30 -10.08
CA ASP A 46 -19.50 12.04 -10.18
C ASP A 46 -19.38 13.25 -11.12
N ALA A 47 -18.24 13.94 -11.11
CA ALA A 47 -17.94 15.05 -12.01
C ALA A 47 -17.85 14.58 -13.48
N ASP A 48 -17.10 13.51 -13.75
CA ASP A 48 -16.95 12.95 -15.11
C ASP A 48 -18.29 12.44 -15.65
N MET A 49 -19.09 11.77 -14.81
CA MET A 49 -20.43 11.30 -15.18
C MET A 49 -21.38 12.45 -15.50
N ALA A 50 -21.28 13.57 -14.77
CA ALA A 50 -22.03 14.79 -15.08
C ALA A 50 -21.57 15.41 -16.41
N GLU A 51 -20.28 15.38 -16.69
CA GLU A 51 -19.69 15.87 -17.94
C GLU A 51 -20.11 15.02 -19.15
N ILE A 52 -20.07 13.69 -19.03
CA ILE A 52 -20.58 12.75 -20.04
C ILE A 52 -22.05 13.07 -20.35
N ARG A 53 -22.90 13.21 -19.32
CA ARG A 53 -24.32 13.55 -19.50
C ARG A 53 -24.50 14.88 -20.22
N SER A 54 -23.75 15.91 -19.83
CA SER A 54 -23.79 17.23 -20.44
C SER A 54 -23.44 17.18 -21.94
N ARG A 55 -22.36 16.47 -22.31
CA ARG A 55 -21.97 16.28 -23.71
C ARG A 55 -23.03 15.52 -24.52
N LEU A 56 -23.61 14.47 -23.94
CA LEU A 56 -24.69 13.70 -24.58
C LEU A 56 -25.95 14.57 -24.81
N GLU A 57 -26.34 15.40 -23.85
CA GLU A 57 -27.47 16.33 -23.98
C GLU A 57 -27.22 17.41 -25.05
N ALA A 58 -26.00 17.95 -25.13
CA ALA A 58 -25.60 18.90 -26.16
C ALA A 58 -25.71 18.29 -27.57
N LYS A 59 -25.27 17.03 -27.73
CA LYS A 59 -25.38 16.28 -28.99
C LYS A 59 -26.83 16.00 -29.39
N SER A 60 -27.68 15.60 -28.43
CA SER A 60 -29.12 15.36 -28.65
C SER A 60 -29.88 16.63 -29.02
N SER A 61 -29.53 17.76 -28.39
CA SER A 61 -30.15 19.07 -28.64
C SER A 61 -29.78 19.65 -30.02
N GLY A 62 -28.60 19.32 -30.55
CA GLY A 62 -28.18 19.70 -31.90
C GLY A 62 -28.96 18.97 -33.02
N VAL A 63 -29.49 17.78 -32.76
CA VAL A 63 -30.26 16.98 -33.73
C VAL A 63 -31.74 17.39 -33.80
N ASN A 64 -32.30 17.96 -32.73
CA ASN A 64 -33.71 18.35 -32.65
C ASN A 64 -34.00 19.81 -33.05
N GLY A 65 -33.03 20.50 -33.67
CA GLY A 65 -33.27 21.78 -34.33
C GLY A 65 -34.13 21.59 -35.58
N THR A 66 -35.44 21.68 -35.42
CA THR A 66 -36.46 21.71 -36.49
C THR A 66 -36.10 22.70 -37.60
N LYS A 67 -35.42 22.23 -38.66
CA LYS A 67 -35.46 22.87 -39.97
C LYS A 67 -36.60 22.26 -40.76
N THR A 68 -37.72 22.94 -40.73
CA THR A 68 -38.67 22.97 -41.86
C THR A 68 -37.86 23.03 -43.16
N PRO A 69 -38.07 22.13 -44.14
CA PRO A 69 -37.30 22.19 -45.37
C PRO A 69 -37.75 23.39 -46.20
N SER A 70 -36.99 24.49 -46.15
CA SER A 70 -37.04 25.54 -47.17
C SER A 70 -36.05 25.17 -48.28
N PRO A 71 -36.50 24.94 -49.53
CA PRO A 71 -35.63 24.49 -50.60
C PRO A 71 -35.04 25.68 -51.34
N THR A 72 -33.98 26.29 -50.82
CA THR A 72 -33.07 27.11 -51.64
C THR A 72 -31.74 27.29 -50.94
N GLY A 73 -30.71 26.69 -51.53
CA GLY A 73 -29.32 27.16 -51.57
C GLY A 73 -28.72 27.71 -50.28
N ALA A 74 -27.97 26.87 -49.57
CA ALA A 74 -26.72 27.27 -48.95
C ALA A 74 -25.96 26.00 -48.58
N THR A 75 -24.79 25.83 -49.17
CA THR A 75 -23.74 24.91 -48.73
C THR A 75 -23.30 25.31 -47.32
N GLY A 76 -24.07 24.94 -46.31
CA GLY A 76 -23.68 25.01 -44.91
C GLY A 76 -22.88 23.77 -44.60
N ALA A 77 -21.55 23.88 -44.67
CA ALA A 77 -20.64 22.90 -44.13
C ALA A 77 -20.79 22.88 -42.60
N ALA A 78 -21.76 22.14 -42.09
CA ALA A 78 -21.60 21.48 -40.81
C ALA A 78 -20.64 20.30 -41.11
N GLY A 79 -19.35 20.52 -40.87
CA GLY A 79 -18.33 19.51 -41.15
C GLY A 79 -18.60 18.24 -40.33
N PRO A 80 -18.38 17.04 -40.90
CA PRO A 80 -18.58 15.76 -40.22
C PRO A 80 -17.64 15.50 -39.02
N ASN A 81 -16.73 16.42 -38.70
CA ASN A 81 -15.68 16.20 -37.69
C ASN A 81 -16.10 16.49 -36.25
N ALA A 82 -17.10 17.35 -35.99
CA ALA A 82 -17.45 17.70 -34.62
C ALA A 82 -18.08 16.53 -33.85
N THR A 83 -18.88 15.71 -34.52
CA THR A 83 -19.63 14.60 -33.90
C THR A 83 -18.80 13.36 -33.60
N ASP A 84 -17.69 13.15 -34.32
CA ASP A 84 -16.74 12.05 -34.09
C ASP A 84 -15.79 12.41 -32.94
N THR A 85 -15.21 13.61 -32.94
CA THR A 85 -14.35 14.07 -31.83
C THR A 85 -15.10 14.14 -30.50
N ASP A 86 -16.36 14.61 -30.50
CA ASP A 86 -17.19 14.58 -29.28
C ASP A 86 -17.48 13.15 -28.78
N LEU A 87 -17.53 12.15 -29.67
CA LEU A 87 -17.72 10.75 -29.27
C LEU A 87 -16.44 10.16 -28.69
N GLU A 88 -15.29 10.43 -29.32
CA GLU A 88 -13.97 10.04 -28.81
C GLU A 88 -13.71 10.62 -27.40
N GLU A 89 -14.10 11.88 -27.16
CA GLU A 89 -14.00 12.50 -25.83
C GLU A 89 -14.91 11.85 -24.79
N ILE A 90 -16.13 11.45 -25.18
CA ILE A 90 -17.06 10.74 -24.28
C ILE A 90 -16.50 9.35 -23.93
N GLU A 91 -16.02 8.60 -24.92
CA GLU A 91 -15.42 7.27 -24.69
C GLU A 91 -14.18 7.36 -23.78
N ALA A 92 -13.38 8.42 -23.91
CA ALA A 92 -12.24 8.66 -23.02
C ALA A 92 -12.68 8.90 -21.57
N LEU A 93 -13.73 9.69 -21.35
CA LEU A 93 -14.28 9.90 -20.01
C LEU A 93 -14.92 8.64 -19.43
N GLU A 94 -15.62 7.85 -20.25
CA GLU A 94 -16.19 6.56 -19.82
C GLU A 94 -15.07 5.62 -19.33
N ASN A 95 -13.96 5.54 -20.06
CA ASN A 95 -12.81 4.74 -19.64
C ASN A 95 -12.17 5.27 -18.34
N ASP A 96 -12.07 6.58 -18.16
CA ASP A 96 -11.55 7.19 -16.92
C ASP A 96 -12.46 6.90 -15.71
N VAL A 97 -13.78 6.97 -15.90
CA VAL A 97 -14.76 6.59 -14.87
C VAL A 97 -14.61 5.12 -14.48
N GLU A 98 -14.50 4.22 -15.46
CA GLU A 98 -14.30 2.78 -15.19
C GLU A 98 -12.99 2.51 -14.45
N GLU A 99 -11.90 3.18 -14.83
CA GLU A 99 -10.61 3.07 -14.15
C GLU A 99 -10.68 3.56 -12.70
N LYS A 100 -11.27 4.73 -12.46
CA LYS A 100 -11.45 5.29 -11.11
C LYS A 100 -12.33 4.40 -10.24
N GLN A 101 -13.42 3.84 -10.78
CA GLN A 101 -14.28 2.90 -10.05
C GLN A 101 -13.50 1.66 -9.60
N PHE A 102 -12.70 1.09 -10.51
CA PHE A 102 -11.83 -0.03 -10.17
C PHE A 102 -10.82 0.33 -9.08
N LEU A 103 -10.23 1.52 -9.13
CA LEU A 103 -9.31 2.00 -8.09
C LEU A 103 -10.01 2.16 -6.73
N VAL A 104 -11.24 2.67 -6.69
CA VAL A 104 -12.04 2.77 -5.47
C VAL A 104 -12.28 1.38 -4.86
N GLU A 105 -12.70 0.40 -5.66
CA GLU A 105 -12.93 -0.98 -5.18
C GLU A 105 -11.64 -1.62 -4.63
N ALA A 106 -10.52 -1.42 -5.33
CA ALA A 106 -9.22 -1.90 -4.89
C ALA A 106 -8.81 -1.25 -3.56
N LYS A 107 -8.99 0.07 -3.41
CA LYS A 107 -8.74 0.79 -2.15
C LYS A 107 -9.64 0.29 -1.03
N GLN A 108 -10.93 0.04 -1.28
CA GLN A 108 -11.85 -0.49 -0.27
C GLN A 108 -11.41 -1.87 0.24
N THR A 109 -11.00 -2.75 -0.67
CA THR A 109 -10.45 -4.07 -0.32
C THR A 109 -9.19 -3.92 0.53
N ARG A 110 -8.29 -3.01 0.15
CA ARG A 110 -7.06 -2.74 0.91
C ARG A 110 -7.38 -2.15 2.29
N MET A 111 -8.30 -1.20 2.40
CA MET A 111 -8.74 -0.64 3.68
C MET A 111 -9.27 -1.72 4.63
N ALA A 112 -10.07 -2.66 4.13
CA ALA A 112 -10.58 -3.75 4.95
C ALA A 112 -9.44 -4.64 5.49
N ALA A 113 -8.44 -4.93 4.67
CA ALA A 113 -7.26 -5.69 5.10
C ALA A 113 -6.44 -4.95 6.16
N PHE A 114 -6.20 -3.64 5.99
CA PHE A 114 -5.51 -2.82 7.00
C PHE A 114 -6.28 -2.74 8.32
N GLN A 115 -7.61 -2.59 8.26
CA GLN A 115 -8.46 -2.57 9.46
C GLN A 115 -8.41 -3.90 10.21
N GLN A 116 -8.47 -5.03 9.49
CA GLN A 116 -8.36 -6.35 10.09
C GLN A 116 -7.00 -6.53 10.79
N LEU A 117 -5.90 -6.19 10.11
CA LEU A 117 -4.58 -6.29 10.71
C LEU A 117 -4.42 -5.38 11.95
N ALA A 118 -5.01 -4.19 11.94
CA ALA A 118 -5.01 -3.29 13.09
C ALA A 118 -5.76 -3.88 14.29
N ALA A 119 -6.92 -4.50 14.04
CA ALA A 119 -7.69 -5.19 15.06
C ALA A 119 -6.89 -6.37 15.63
N ASP A 120 -6.26 -7.16 14.76
CA ASP A 120 -5.45 -8.31 15.14
C ASP A 120 -4.24 -7.92 15.99
N TYR A 121 -3.55 -6.81 15.68
CA TYR A 121 -2.49 -6.28 16.55
C TYR A 121 -3.04 -5.83 17.90
N THR A 122 -4.22 -5.21 17.93
CA THR A 122 -4.86 -4.79 19.18
C THR A 122 -5.20 -5.99 20.07
N GLU A 123 -5.71 -7.07 19.47
CA GLU A 123 -5.98 -8.33 20.16
C GLU A 123 -4.70 -8.98 20.67
N LEU A 124 -3.67 -9.10 19.83
CA LEU A 124 -2.38 -9.64 20.25
C LEU A 124 -1.80 -8.85 21.43
N GLY A 125 -1.83 -7.52 21.38
CA GLY A 125 -1.36 -6.68 22.48
C GLY A 125 -2.12 -6.94 23.79
N ALA A 126 -3.41 -7.25 23.73
CA ALA A 126 -4.19 -7.62 24.90
C ALA A 126 -3.81 -9.01 25.44
N GLU A 127 -3.63 -9.99 24.54
CA GLU A 127 -3.17 -11.35 24.89
C GLU A 127 -1.78 -11.34 25.54
N LEU A 128 -0.84 -10.59 24.96
CA LEU A 128 0.50 -10.43 25.52
C LEU A 128 0.44 -9.86 26.94
N GLN A 129 -0.42 -8.87 27.16
CA GLN A 129 -0.56 -8.23 28.47
C GLN A 129 -1.18 -9.18 29.53
N SER A 130 -2.07 -10.10 29.13
CA SER A 130 -2.76 -10.98 30.08
C SER A 130 -2.04 -12.30 30.34
N ASP A 131 -1.43 -12.87 29.31
CA ASP A 131 -1.03 -14.29 29.29
C ASP A 131 0.49 -14.48 29.30
N VAL A 132 1.26 -13.43 29.03
CA VAL A 132 2.71 -13.50 28.87
C VAL A 132 3.43 -12.67 29.92
N THR A 133 4.38 -13.28 30.62
CA THR A 133 5.21 -12.59 31.62
C THR A 133 6.68 -12.48 31.19
N ASP A 134 7.06 -13.19 30.13
CA ASP A 134 8.43 -13.26 29.63
C ASP A 134 8.56 -12.51 28.30
N GLY A 135 9.54 -11.62 28.21
CA GLY A 135 9.74 -10.78 27.03
C GLY A 135 10.22 -11.54 25.80
N GLN A 136 10.94 -12.65 25.97
CA GLN A 136 11.36 -13.48 24.85
C GLN A 136 10.17 -14.24 24.26
N GLU A 137 9.29 -14.76 25.11
CA GLU A 137 8.02 -15.37 24.68
C GLU A 137 7.11 -14.35 23.96
N ALA A 138 7.08 -13.10 24.42
CA ALA A 138 6.35 -12.02 23.76
C ALA A 138 6.94 -11.71 22.37
N LEU A 139 8.27 -11.61 22.25
CA LEU A 139 8.97 -11.42 20.98
C LEU A 139 8.63 -12.53 19.98
N GLU A 140 8.70 -13.79 20.40
CA GLU A 140 8.41 -14.95 19.55
C GLU A 140 6.96 -14.95 19.06
N ARG A 141 6.00 -14.59 19.92
CA ARG A 141 4.60 -14.43 19.53
C ARG A 141 4.42 -13.34 18.46
N VAL A 142 5.05 -12.18 18.62
CA VAL A 142 4.97 -11.10 17.63
C VAL A 142 5.56 -11.53 16.30
N ILE A 143 6.75 -12.16 16.30
CA ILE A 143 7.39 -12.67 15.08
C ILE A 143 6.47 -13.65 14.35
N HIS A 144 5.87 -14.61 15.07
CA HIS A 144 4.99 -15.60 14.46
C HIS A 144 3.71 -14.96 13.93
N PHE A 145 3.10 -14.06 14.70
CA PHE A 145 1.92 -13.31 14.29
C PHE A 145 2.14 -12.55 12.99
N GLU A 146 3.27 -11.85 12.87
CA GLU A 146 3.61 -11.04 11.70
C GLU A 146 3.92 -11.90 10.47
N ALA A 147 4.60 -13.03 10.68
CA ALA A 147 4.86 -14.00 9.63
C ALA A 147 3.55 -14.61 9.08
N ASP A 148 2.63 -15.00 9.96
CA ASP A 148 1.37 -15.65 9.58
C ASP A 148 0.42 -14.72 8.81
N ARG A 149 0.59 -13.40 8.97
CA ARG A 149 -0.27 -12.37 8.38
C ARG A 149 0.39 -11.63 7.23
N ASP A 150 1.62 -11.99 6.86
CA ASP A 150 2.43 -11.26 5.90
C ASP A 150 2.48 -9.74 6.23
N ALA A 151 2.61 -9.40 7.52
CA ALA A 151 2.57 -8.02 8.01
C ALA A 151 3.52 -7.06 7.28
N PRO A 152 4.74 -7.45 6.84
CA PRO A 152 5.63 -6.57 6.08
C PRO A 152 5.00 -5.91 4.84
N VAL A 153 4.08 -6.59 4.17
CA VAL A 153 3.44 -6.07 2.94
C VAL A 153 2.61 -4.80 3.21
N TYR A 154 2.22 -4.56 4.46
CA TYR A 154 1.41 -3.42 4.88
C TYR A 154 2.25 -2.23 5.33
N PHE A 155 3.58 -2.39 5.40
CA PHE A 155 4.52 -1.44 5.99
C PHE A 155 5.70 -1.16 5.07
N GLU A 156 5.48 -0.32 4.05
CA GLU A 156 6.48 -0.04 3.02
C GLU A 156 7.66 0.80 3.55
N ASP A 157 7.39 1.73 4.48
CA ASP A 157 8.37 2.68 5.00
C ASP A 157 9.03 2.25 6.32
N ARG A 158 8.68 1.08 6.86
CA ARG A 158 9.20 0.61 8.14
C ARG A 158 9.42 -0.88 8.18
N GLN A 159 10.50 -1.26 8.87
CA GLN A 159 10.79 -2.65 9.14
C GLN A 159 9.92 -3.17 10.29
N THR A 160 9.36 -4.37 10.11
CA THR A 160 8.64 -5.13 11.14
C THR A 160 9.59 -5.90 12.08
N VAL A 161 9.08 -6.40 13.20
CA VAL A 161 9.88 -7.22 14.13
C VAL A 161 10.26 -8.54 13.47
N TYR A 162 9.34 -9.15 12.71
CA TYR A 162 9.60 -10.33 11.89
C TYR A 162 10.75 -10.11 10.90
N GLU A 163 10.73 -9.02 10.13
CA GLU A 163 11.82 -8.73 9.19
C GLU A 163 13.16 -8.47 9.89
N ALA A 164 13.15 -7.79 11.04
CA ALA A 164 14.36 -7.56 11.82
C ALA A 164 14.97 -8.88 12.34
N ALA A 165 14.12 -9.79 12.81
CA ALA A 165 14.54 -11.12 13.25
C ALA A 165 15.08 -11.96 12.08
N ALA A 166 14.40 -11.95 10.94
CA ALA A 166 14.84 -12.65 9.73
C ALA A 166 16.20 -12.15 9.23
N ALA A 167 16.41 -10.83 9.21
CA ALA A 167 17.68 -10.21 8.81
C ALA A 167 18.84 -10.61 9.74
N SER A 168 18.57 -10.72 11.04
CA SER A 168 19.56 -11.14 12.04
C SER A 168 19.92 -12.63 11.94
N SER A 169 18.97 -13.48 11.53
CA SER A 169 19.20 -14.91 11.28
C SER A 169 19.94 -15.21 9.98
N SER A 170 19.84 -14.32 8.99
CA SER A 170 20.43 -14.46 7.66
C SER A 170 21.85 -13.91 7.57
N GLY A 171 22.53 -13.75 8.70
CA GLY A 171 23.91 -13.24 8.78
C GLY A 171 24.84 -13.96 7.80
N GLU A 172 25.09 -13.33 6.65
CA GLU A 172 26.09 -13.77 5.69
C GLU A 172 27.46 -13.79 6.38
N PRO A 173 28.21 -14.89 6.29
CA PRO A 173 29.56 -14.94 6.81
C PRO A 173 30.40 -13.91 6.05
N ALA A 174 31.10 -13.04 6.78
CA ALA A 174 32.08 -12.12 6.23
C ALA A 174 32.99 -12.86 5.24
N ASP A 175 32.97 -12.39 3.99
CA ASP A 175 33.75 -12.89 2.87
C ASP A 175 35.21 -13.09 3.31
N GLY A 176 35.65 -14.34 3.22
CA GLY A 176 36.92 -14.80 3.74
C GLY A 176 38.08 -14.27 2.94
N ASN A 177 38.93 -13.45 3.57
CA ASN A 177 40.32 -13.30 3.15
C ASN A 177 41.26 -14.02 4.12
N GLY A 178 41.03 -15.32 4.29
CA GLY A 178 42.02 -16.25 4.81
C GLY A 178 43.03 -16.59 3.70
N VAL A 179 44.01 -15.73 3.47
CA VAL A 179 45.20 -16.12 2.69
C VAL A 179 45.96 -17.14 3.52
N THR A 180 45.73 -18.41 3.19
CA THR A 180 46.62 -19.53 3.52
C THR A 180 47.30 -19.97 2.22
N GLY A 181 48.63 -19.88 2.22
CA GLY A 181 49.52 -20.27 1.13
C GLY A 181 50.83 -19.53 1.39
N GLY A 182 51.91 -20.13 1.89
CA GLY A 182 52.38 -21.49 1.75
C GLY A 182 53.81 -21.36 1.20
N ASP A 183 54.82 -21.37 2.07
CA ASP A 183 56.21 -21.63 1.70
C ASP A 183 56.96 -22.14 2.94
N GLU A 184 56.64 -23.37 3.36
CA GLU A 184 57.61 -24.20 4.06
C GLU A 184 58.71 -24.55 3.04
N ARG A 185 59.92 -24.00 3.22
CA ARG A 185 61.12 -24.52 2.58
C ARG A 185 61.89 -25.39 3.58
N PRO A 186 62.31 -26.59 3.19
CA PRO A 186 63.08 -27.47 4.06
C PRO A 186 64.56 -27.06 4.12
N ASP A 187 65.21 -27.56 5.17
CA ASP A 187 66.60 -27.40 5.59
C ASP A 187 67.68 -27.60 4.49
N GLU A 188 68.85 -26.98 4.65
CA GLU A 188 70.16 -27.67 4.84
C GLU A 188 71.40 -26.76 4.65
N ASN A 189 72.28 -26.83 5.66
CA ASN A 189 73.76 -26.76 5.66
C ASN A 189 74.55 -25.57 5.08
N GLY A 190 75.34 -24.95 5.97
CA GLY A 190 76.47 -24.06 5.69
C GLY A 190 77.11 -23.55 6.98
#